data_AF-A0A3N2QTG9-F1
#
_entry.id   AF-A0A3N2QTG9-F1
#
_cell.length_a   1.000
_cell.length_b   1.000
_cell.length_c   1.000
_cell.angle_alpha   90.00
_cell.angle_beta   90.00
_cell.angle_gamma   90.00
#
_symmetry.space_group_name_H-M   'P 1'
#
loop_
_entity.id
_entity.type
_entity.pdbx_description
1 polymer ?
#
loop_
_entity_poly.entity_id
_entity_poly.type
_entity_poly.pdbx_seq_one_letter_code
_entity_poly.pdbx_strand_id
1 'polypeptide(L)'
;MRRGLCLFAALAVAGPALAQELEPQVCVPVLDGVEVGEAPVDLGDGFVAQSFEAVAAGLPDPFVVFTECDSGFRLIAGRIEFPDGRPAPEQLIDVMREALASGESETGQDLVERFIDLGAPAQLRQSNSENCPCAVFYPEARGEKTPWEAPE
;
A
#
# COMPACT_ATOMS: atom_id res chain seq x y z
N MET A 1 -51.59 -27.52 -43.59
CA MET A 1 -51.19 -26.32 -42.82
C MET A 1 -50.20 -26.77 -41.75
N ARG A 2 -48.89 -26.54 -41.95
CA ARG A 2 -47.82 -26.88 -40.99
C ARG A 2 -47.37 -25.59 -40.31
N ARG A 3 -47.58 -25.48 -39.00
CA ARG A 3 -47.09 -24.36 -38.16
C ARG A 3 -45.69 -24.72 -37.67
N GLY A 4 -44.70 -23.96 -38.12
CA GLY A 4 -43.33 -24.02 -37.60
C GLY A 4 -43.27 -23.30 -36.25
N LEU A 5 -42.72 -23.99 -35.25
CA LEU A 5 -42.45 -23.44 -33.93
C LEU A 5 -40.97 -23.05 -33.89
N CYS A 6 -40.66 -21.76 -34.08
CA CYS A 6 -39.32 -21.23 -33.86
C CYS A 6 -39.11 -21.05 -32.36
N LEU A 7 -38.32 -21.94 -31.75
CA LEU A 7 -37.84 -21.79 -30.38
C LEU A 7 -36.73 -20.73 -30.37
N PHE A 8 -37.05 -19.52 -29.92
CA PHE A 8 -36.04 -18.51 -29.60
C PHE A 8 -35.41 -18.85 -28.25
N ALA A 9 -34.21 -19.43 -28.29
CA ALA A 9 -33.36 -19.56 -27.11
C ALA A 9 -32.85 -18.17 -26.71
N ALA A 10 -33.40 -17.61 -25.62
CA ALA A 10 -32.89 -16.39 -25.01
C ALA A 10 -31.55 -16.69 -24.32
N LEU A 11 -30.44 -16.29 -24.94
CA LEU A 11 -29.16 -16.15 -24.25
C LEU A 11 -29.29 -15.00 -23.24
N ALA A 12 -29.39 -15.33 -21.96
CA ALA A 12 -29.18 -14.38 -20.88
C ALA A 12 -27.68 -14.01 -20.86
N VAL A 13 -27.35 -12.83 -21.36
CA VAL A 13 -26.02 -12.23 -21.24
C VAL A 13 -25.82 -11.89 -19.76
N ALA A 14 -25.07 -12.73 -19.05
CA ALA A 14 -24.50 -12.36 -17.76
C ALA A 14 -23.46 -11.26 -18.03
N GLY A 15 -23.87 -10.01 -17.83
CA GLY A 15 -22.98 -8.86 -17.96
C GLY A 15 -21.85 -8.94 -16.93
N PRO A 16 -20.66 -8.42 -17.23
CA PRO A 16 -19.55 -8.40 -16.29
C PRO A 16 -20.01 -7.59 -15.07
N ALA A 17 -19.92 -8.20 -13.89
CA ALA A 17 -20.00 -7.46 -12.64
C ALA A 17 -18.91 -6.39 -12.70
N LEU A 18 -19.32 -5.13 -12.72
CA LEU A 18 -18.42 -4.01 -12.54
C LEU A 18 -17.73 -4.24 -11.19
N ALA A 19 -16.45 -4.60 -11.22
CA ALA A 19 -15.62 -4.58 -10.03
C ALA A 19 -15.73 -3.16 -9.47
N GLN A 20 -16.37 -3.03 -8.31
CA GLN A 20 -16.45 -1.75 -7.64
C GLN A 20 -15.02 -1.42 -7.20
N GLU A 21 -14.43 -0.43 -7.86
CA GLU A 21 -13.14 0.12 -7.47
C GLU A 21 -13.32 0.70 -6.06
N LEU A 22 -12.61 0.14 -5.09
CA LEU A 22 -12.67 0.61 -3.72
C LEU A 22 -11.93 1.94 -3.65
N GLU A 23 -12.57 2.99 -3.13
CA GLU A 23 -11.89 4.27 -2.97
C GLU A 23 -10.85 4.19 -1.85
N PRO A 24 -9.65 4.79 -1.99
CA PRO A 24 -8.59 4.70 -0.96
C PRO A 24 -9.03 5.11 0.45
N GLN A 25 -10.02 5.99 0.56
CA GLN A 25 -10.57 6.48 1.82
C GLN A 25 -11.14 5.36 2.70
N VAL A 26 -11.53 4.22 2.13
CA VAL A 26 -12.00 3.06 2.92
C VAL A 26 -10.88 2.40 3.73
N CYS A 27 -9.62 2.71 3.42
CA CYS A 27 -8.44 2.17 4.09
C CYS A 27 -7.81 3.12 5.11
N VAL A 28 -8.41 4.29 5.37
CA VAL A 28 -7.94 5.18 6.44
C VAL A 28 -8.02 4.42 7.77
N PRO A 29 -6.92 4.30 8.53
CA PRO A 29 -6.91 3.54 9.76
C PRO A 29 -7.75 4.27 10.81
N VAL A 30 -8.64 3.54 11.49
CA VAL A 30 -9.51 4.07 12.56
C VAL A 30 -9.22 3.36 13.86
N LEU A 31 -8.91 4.12 14.91
CA LEU A 31 -8.75 3.63 16.29
C LEU A 31 -9.76 4.35 17.18
N ASP A 32 -10.56 3.60 17.94
CA ASP A 32 -11.60 4.14 18.83
C ASP A 32 -12.55 5.15 18.17
N GLY A 33 -12.83 4.95 16.87
CA GLY A 33 -13.71 5.82 16.07
C GLY A 33 -13.07 7.11 15.57
N VAL A 34 -11.75 7.26 15.72
CA VAL A 34 -10.95 8.40 15.24
C VAL A 34 -10.00 7.94 14.14
N GLU A 35 -9.91 8.71 13.06
CA GLU A 35 -8.91 8.49 12.00
C GLU A 35 -7.52 8.74 12.56
N VAL A 36 -6.60 7.79 12.40
CA VAL A 36 -5.25 7.82 12.97
C VAL A 36 -4.17 7.88 11.90
N GLY A 37 -4.52 8.34 10.71
CA GLY A 37 -3.65 8.37 9.54
C GLY A 37 -4.38 8.89 8.33
N GLU A 38 -3.73 8.74 7.18
CA GLU A 38 -4.23 9.26 5.91
C GLU A 38 -4.70 8.13 5.00
N ALA A 39 -5.41 8.51 3.94
CA ALA A 39 -5.72 7.58 2.86
C ALA A 39 -4.40 7.09 2.24
N PRO A 40 -4.27 5.79 1.92
CA PRO A 40 -3.06 5.27 1.34
C PRO A 40 -2.82 5.86 -0.05
N VAL A 41 -1.55 5.94 -0.42
CA VAL A 41 -1.09 6.49 -1.69
C VAL A 41 -0.41 5.38 -2.48
N ASP A 42 -0.81 5.21 -3.74
CA ASP A 42 -0.10 4.37 -4.69
C ASP A 42 1.22 5.03 -5.09
N LEU A 43 2.32 4.28 -4.97
CA LEU A 43 3.65 4.71 -5.37
C LEU A 43 4.06 4.17 -6.75
N GLY A 44 3.27 3.27 -7.33
CA GLY A 44 3.64 2.49 -8.52
C GLY A 44 4.43 1.23 -8.16
N ASP A 45 4.67 0.39 -9.18
CA ASP A 45 5.51 -0.81 -9.11
C ASP A 45 5.16 -1.79 -7.96
N GLY A 46 3.89 -1.87 -7.58
CA GLY A 46 3.44 -2.75 -6.51
C GLY A 46 3.62 -2.17 -5.11
N PHE A 47 4.03 -0.90 -4.98
CA PHE A 47 4.24 -0.26 -3.68
C PHE A 47 3.10 0.70 -3.30
N VAL A 48 2.75 0.68 -2.02
CA VAL A 48 1.79 1.60 -1.40
C VAL A 48 2.40 2.25 -0.15
N ALA A 49 2.09 3.51 0.09
CA ALA A 49 2.43 4.22 1.32
C ALA A 49 1.19 4.50 2.16
N GLN A 50 1.32 4.40 3.48
CA GLN A 50 0.29 4.79 4.43
C GLN A 50 0.89 5.55 5.61
N SER A 51 0.48 6.81 5.77
CA SER A 51 0.86 7.68 6.89
C SER A 51 0.03 7.37 8.13
N PHE A 52 0.65 7.38 9.29
CA PHE A 52 0.00 7.23 10.60
C PHE A 52 0.33 8.43 11.51
N GLU A 53 -0.68 9.00 12.13
CA GLU A 53 -0.56 10.05 13.12
C GLU A 53 -0.29 9.46 14.50
N ALA A 54 0.83 9.85 15.11
CA ALA A 54 1.33 9.27 16.37
C ALA A 54 0.32 9.36 17.53
N VAL A 55 -0.28 10.55 17.69
CA VAL A 55 -1.03 10.91 18.89
C VAL A 55 -2.32 10.11 19.00
N ALA A 56 -2.97 9.83 17.88
CA ALA A 56 -4.21 9.08 17.86
C ALA A 56 -3.98 7.56 17.98
N ALA A 57 -2.80 7.06 17.60
CA ALA A 57 -2.43 5.63 17.68
C ALA A 57 -1.71 5.24 18.99
N GLY A 58 -1.51 6.18 19.93
CA GLY A 58 -0.73 5.93 21.16
C GLY A 58 0.77 5.71 20.90
N LEU A 59 1.28 6.21 19.76
CA LEU A 59 2.67 6.10 19.35
C LEU A 59 3.40 7.43 19.58
N PRO A 60 4.71 7.39 19.88
CA PRO A 60 5.45 8.59 20.23
C PRO A 60 5.64 9.54 19.04
N ASP A 61 5.81 9.00 17.83
CA ASP A 61 6.12 9.78 16.62
C ASP A 61 5.32 9.30 15.39
N PRO A 62 4.98 10.20 14.45
CA PRO A 62 4.32 9.82 13.21
C PRO A 62 5.29 9.02 12.35
N PHE A 63 4.74 8.12 11.53
CA PHE A 63 5.51 7.24 10.68
C PHE A 63 4.75 6.91 9.40
N VAL A 64 5.48 6.47 8.39
CA VAL A 64 4.92 5.96 7.14
C VAL A 64 5.25 4.49 7.03
N VAL A 65 4.25 3.70 6.64
CA VAL A 65 4.44 2.30 6.25
C VAL A 65 4.42 2.22 4.74
N PHE A 66 5.53 1.80 4.16
CA PHE A 66 5.61 1.40 2.77
C PHE A 66 5.39 -0.10 2.69
N THR A 67 4.51 -0.56 1.82
CA THR A 67 4.27 -1.99 1.60
C THR A 67 4.49 -2.35 0.14
N GLU A 68 5.30 -3.38 -0.11
CA GLU A 68 5.32 -4.06 -1.41
C GLU A 68 4.21 -5.11 -1.41
N CYS A 69 3.24 -4.93 -2.30
CA CYS A 69 2.01 -5.69 -2.27
C CYS A 69 2.21 -7.15 -2.61
N ASP A 70 3.12 -7.52 -3.51
CA ASP A 70 3.32 -8.91 -3.90
C ASP A 70 4.02 -9.73 -2.80
N SER A 71 5.09 -9.21 -2.22
CA SER A 71 5.88 -9.93 -1.21
C SER A 71 5.31 -9.79 0.21
N GLY A 72 4.50 -8.77 0.49
CA GLY A 72 4.10 -8.43 1.86
C GLY A 72 5.22 -7.79 2.70
N PHE A 73 6.32 -7.40 2.05
CA PHE A 73 7.40 -6.61 2.64
C PHE A 73 6.85 -5.28 3.16
N ARG A 74 7.29 -4.87 4.35
CA ARG A 74 6.94 -3.58 4.94
C ARG A 74 8.18 -2.85 5.44
N LEU A 75 8.34 -1.62 4.98
CA LEU A 75 9.30 -0.66 5.52
C LEU A 75 8.54 0.36 6.36
N ILE A 76 8.91 0.47 7.62
CA ILE A 76 8.31 1.43 8.55
C ILE A 76 9.35 2.50 8.81
N ALA A 77 9.09 3.73 8.40
CA ALA A 77 9.98 4.87 8.59
C ALA A 77 9.32 5.91 9.49
N GLY A 78 9.98 6.27 10.59
CA GLY A 78 9.59 7.35 11.47
C GLY A 78 9.92 8.72 10.89
N ARG A 79 9.46 9.77 11.57
CA ARG A 79 9.71 11.17 11.21
C ARG A 79 11.20 11.46 10.93
N ILE A 80 11.44 12.20 9.85
CA ILE A 80 12.70 12.93 9.61
C ILE A 80 12.57 14.34 10.18
N GLU A 81 13.62 14.85 10.80
CA GLU A 81 13.73 16.26 11.13
C GLU A 81 14.37 17.03 9.98
N PHE A 82 13.56 17.47 9.01
CA PHE A 82 14.07 18.32 7.94
C PHE A 82 14.17 19.79 8.37
N PRO A 83 15.24 20.52 7.97
CA PRO A 83 15.41 21.95 8.28
C PRO A 83 14.33 22.86 7.67
N ASP A 84 13.62 22.37 6.65
CA ASP A 84 12.65 23.13 5.85
C ASP A 84 11.25 23.19 6.46
N GLY A 85 11.01 22.44 7.55
CA GLY A 85 9.75 22.47 8.30
C GLY A 85 8.54 21.92 7.54
N ARG A 86 8.73 21.24 6.39
CA ARG A 86 7.64 20.52 5.71
C ARG A 86 7.12 19.38 6.60
N PRO A 87 5.85 18.96 6.41
CA PRO A 87 5.33 17.81 7.11
C PRO A 87 6.15 16.55 6.74
N ALA A 88 6.47 15.77 7.77
CA ALA A 88 7.43 14.67 7.68
C ALA A 88 6.96 13.47 6.83
N PRO A 89 5.67 13.07 6.82
CA PRO A 89 5.20 11.93 6.02
C PRO A 89 5.40 12.10 4.52
N GLU A 90 5.11 13.28 3.97
CA GLU A 90 5.21 13.55 2.54
C GLU A 90 6.65 13.50 2.06
N GLN A 91 7.60 13.96 2.89
CA GLN A 91 9.02 13.88 2.56
C GLN A 91 9.53 12.43 2.56
N LEU A 92 9.04 11.58 3.46
CA LEU A 92 9.34 10.15 3.43
C LEU A 92 8.82 9.49 2.16
N ILE A 93 7.61 9.85 1.73
CA ILE A 93 6.98 9.36 0.50
C ILE A 93 7.77 9.82 -0.74
N ASP A 94 8.21 11.07 -0.78
CA ASP A 94 9.03 11.60 -1.89
C ASP A 94 10.37 10.86 -2.00
N VAL A 95 11.02 10.55 -0.87
CA VAL A 95 12.26 9.75 -0.85
C VAL A 95 12.03 8.36 -1.45
N MET A 96 10.94 7.68 -1.06
CA MET A 96 10.61 6.37 -1.61
C MET A 96 10.30 6.46 -3.12
N ARG A 97 9.54 7.47 -3.56
CA ARG A 97 9.25 7.67 -4.98
C ARG A 97 10.52 7.90 -5.80
N GLU A 98 11.47 8.67 -5.27
CA GLU A 98 12.76 8.88 -5.92
C GLU A 98 13.55 7.57 -6.03
N ALA A 99 13.57 6.76 -4.96
CA ALA A 99 14.20 5.45 -4.96
C ALA A 99 13.61 4.53 -6.04
N LEU A 100 12.27 4.42 -6.11
CA LEU A 100 11.56 3.62 -7.12
C LEU A 100 11.78 4.16 -8.53
N ALA A 101 11.79 5.48 -8.71
CA ALA A 101 12.00 6.12 -10.02
C ALA A 101 13.45 6.02 -10.53
N SER A 102 14.43 5.75 -9.66
CA SER A 102 15.84 5.64 -10.05
C SER A 102 16.10 4.47 -11.02
N GLY A 103 15.26 3.43 -10.96
CA GLY A 103 15.46 2.18 -11.70
C GLY A 103 16.64 1.35 -11.17
N GLU A 104 17.30 1.78 -10.10
CA GLU A 104 18.27 0.97 -9.37
C GLU A 104 17.51 -0.06 -8.53
N SER A 105 17.96 -1.31 -8.58
CA SER A 105 17.39 -2.36 -7.73
C SER A 105 17.92 -2.18 -6.31
N GLU A 106 17.27 -1.29 -5.55
CA GLU A 106 17.50 -1.16 -4.11
C GLU A 106 16.83 -2.33 -3.37
N THR A 107 17.56 -2.99 -2.50
CA THR A 107 16.98 -3.96 -1.57
C THR A 107 16.22 -3.23 -0.47
N GLY A 108 15.35 -3.95 0.23
CA GLY A 108 14.68 -3.39 1.41
C GLY A 108 15.64 -2.86 2.47
N GLN A 109 16.85 -3.43 2.59
CA GLN A 109 17.85 -2.96 3.54
C GLN A 109 18.56 -1.70 3.06
N ASP A 110 18.82 -1.58 1.75
CA ASP A 110 19.35 -0.34 1.18
C ASP A 110 18.39 0.83 1.44
N LEU A 111 17.08 0.57 1.32
CA LEU A 111 16.04 1.54 1.68
C LEU A 111 16.08 1.91 3.17
N VAL A 112 16.22 0.94 4.08
CA VAL A 112 16.37 1.23 5.53
C VAL A 112 17.57 2.13 5.79
N GLU A 113 18.73 1.78 5.25
CA GLU A 113 19.97 2.55 5.43
C GLU A 113 19.80 3.97 4.90
N ARG A 114 19.18 4.12 3.72
CA ARG A 114 18.84 5.42 3.14
C ARG A 114 17.97 6.27 4.06
N PHE A 115 16.92 5.72 4.67
CA PHE A 115 16.09 6.47 5.62
C PHE A 115 16.86 6.83 6.90
N ILE A 116 17.68 5.93 7.43
CA ILE A 116 18.51 6.18 8.62
C ILE A 116 19.51 7.31 8.35
N ASP A 117 20.17 7.31 7.20
CA ASP A 117 21.13 8.36 6.80
C ASP A 117 20.47 9.73 6.66
N LEU A 118 19.18 9.76 6.32
CA LEU A 118 18.36 10.97 6.29
C LEU A 118 17.83 11.37 7.67
N GLY A 119 18.11 10.61 8.73
CA GLY A 119 17.67 10.87 10.09
C GLY A 119 16.28 10.32 10.43
N ALA A 120 15.70 9.46 9.58
CA ALA A 120 14.49 8.71 9.88
C ALA A 120 14.83 7.35 10.48
N PRO A 121 14.42 7.05 11.72
CA PRO A 121 14.52 5.68 12.21
C PRO A 121 13.63 4.78 11.33
N ALA A 122 14.23 3.75 10.73
CA ALA A 122 13.53 2.84 9.83
C ALA A 122 13.73 1.37 10.23
N GLN A 123 12.73 0.53 9.95
CA GLN A 123 12.80 -0.90 10.19
C GLN A 123 12.02 -1.69 9.14
N LEU A 124 12.50 -2.90 8.85
CA LEU A 124 11.78 -3.88 8.05
C LEU A 124 10.89 -4.78 8.88
N ARG A 125 9.74 -5.12 8.32
CA ARG A 125 8.82 -6.13 8.82
C ARG A 125 8.28 -6.95 7.64
N GLN A 126 7.84 -8.16 7.95
CA GLN A 126 7.12 -9.01 7.01
C GLN A 126 5.65 -9.06 7.41
N SER A 127 4.76 -9.08 6.42
CA SER A 127 3.34 -9.39 6.60
C SER A 127 2.95 -10.57 5.73
N ASN A 128 2.33 -11.57 6.36
CA ASN A 128 1.75 -12.71 5.65
C ASN A 128 0.24 -12.52 5.39
N SER A 129 -0.33 -11.41 5.86
CA SER A 129 -1.71 -11.03 5.61
C SER A 129 -1.80 -9.92 4.56
N GLU A 130 -2.87 -9.99 3.79
CA GLU A 130 -3.35 -8.90 2.94
C GLU A 130 -3.58 -7.64 3.78
N ASN A 131 -3.22 -6.48 3.23
CA ASN A 131 -3.56 -5.18 3.82
C ASN A 131 -4.59 -4.46 2.92
N CYS A 132 -5.42 -3.61 3.54
CA CYS A 132 -6.43 -2.84 2.81
C CYS A 132 -5.82 -2.02 1.65
N PRO A 133 -4.69 -1.29 1.85
CA PRO A 133 -4.07 -0.52 0.76
C PRO A 133 -3.74 -1.34 -0.49
N CYS A 134 -3.13 -2.52 -0.36
CA CYS A 134 -2.84 -3.37 -1.51
C CYS A 134 -4.11 -3.96 -2.13
N ALA A 135 -5.14 -4.25 -1.33
CA ALA A 135 -6.41 -4.73 -1.87
C ALA A 135 -7.10 -3.67 -2.74
N VAL A 136 -6.88 -2.38 -2.47
CA VAL A 136 -7.42 -1.26 -3.24
C VAL A 136 -6.64 -1.06 -4.54
N PHE A 137 -5.32 -0.95 -4.46
CA PHE A 137 -4.49 -0.57 -5.61
C PHE A 137 -3.98 -1.75 -6.46
N TYR A 138 -3.76 -2.91 -5.83
CA TYR A 138 -3.15 -4.10 -6.44
C TYR A 138 -3.97 -5.37 -6.12
N PRO A 139 -5.25 -5.45 -6.56
CA PRO A 139 -6.14 -6.57 -6.25
C PRO A 139 -5.67 -7.93 -6.80
N GLU A 140 -4.80 -7.94 -7.80
CA GLU A 140 -4.13 -9.12 -8.34
C GLU A 140 -3.06 -9.69 -7.40
N ALA A 141 -2.49 -8.86 -6.53
CA ALA A 141 -1.51 -9.28 -5.54
C ALA A 141 -2.15 -10.06 -4.38
N ARG A 142 -3.49 -10.10 -4.26
CA ARG A 142 -4.19 -10.74 -3.13
C ARG A 142 -3.84 -12.22 -2.95
N GLY A 143 -3.83 -12.68 -1.70
CA GLY A 143 -3.58 -14.08 -1.36
C GLY A 143 -2.39 -14.27 -0.42
N GLU A 144 -1.88 -15.50 -0.37
CA GLU A 144 -0.72 -15.87 0.45
C GLU A 144 0.53 -15.11 -0.03
N LYS A 145 1.26 -14.52 0.92
CA LYS A 145 2.51 -13.81 0.66
C LYS A 145 3.69 -14.74 0.89
N THR A 146 4.67 -14.71 -0.01
CA THR A 146 5.95 -15.37 0.21
C THR A 146 6.74 -14.56 1.22
N PRO A 147 7.10 -15.10 2.40
CA PRO A 147 7.90 -14.36 3.37
C PRO A 147 9.23 -13.94 2.77
N TRP A 148 9.63 -12.68 2.98
CA TRP A 148 10.98 -12.23 2.64
C TRP A 148 12.00 -12.91 3.56
N GLU A 149 13.01 -13.54 2.96
CA GLU A 149 14.20 -14.04 3.65
C GLU A 149 15.35 -13.08 3.39
N ALA A 150 16.04 -12.65 4.44
CA ALA A 150 17.22 -11.81 4.29
C ALA A 150 18.28 -12.57 3.46
N PRO A 151 18.95 -11.91 2.51
CA PRO A 151 20.12 -12.52 1.87
C PRO A 151 21.17 -12.86 2.94
N GLU A 152 21.68 -14.10 2.92
CA GLU A 152 22.74 -14.58 3.81
C GLU A 152 24.09 -13.86 3.61
#